data_AF-A0A9Q0JIZ7-F1
#
_entry.id   AF-A0A9Q0JIZ7-F1
#
_cell.length_a   1.000
_cell.length_b   1.000
_cell.length_c   1.000
_cell.angle_alpha   90.00
_cell.angle_beta   90.00
_cell.angle_gamma   90.00
#
_symmetry.space_group_name_H-M   'P 1'
#
loop_
_entity.id
_entity.type
_entity.pdbx_description
1 polymer ?
#
loop_
_entity_poly.entity_id
_entity_poly.type
_entity_poly.pdbx_seq_one_letter_code
_entity_poly.pdbx_strand_id
1 'polypeptide(L)'
;MPSLWSRIRRLGSTEQEEEEEGSSCRVVPTFERDHDNKVPPLGNNEVQDFPLPLTSYPVLMLPVTHTTCRLFNPVTGKFTRFSYPDGGKISYSSSIPAFSNGHGWVSYFTNTDCSMILANNVLSDSNPSATAITLPPFHTIPNLHSLPIEAADPDLKAAAPPGTDCFFYYTNVRDGEEVIKFLPRRLMVEMILGCFALSSSSPTEDNCVAFLSPGRYLRHTLGIDFAFCRIGDARWSTAPLCLDHYNKVDQCFIEKVVYSRREKLFYVLSRHMCIQVVEFNDDDPASLPKRLCSPHCVPVDPCRVAYELYRDEVLPVYHSMYLVETPQRDPLLVLHYFVPIEYDDEDDDDEEEEGKYRSVGFHVYKLCFDRQKVVAEEFFLDDTALLVDVASFVCVSVRDFPGLMPNSVYFFGRHEIGFYNLLDRAFTHFYQPFEMLMEEISGQPMWVSRPQL
;
A
#
# COMPACT_ATOMS: atom_id res chain seq x y z
N MET A 1 36.66 17.27 -20.85
CA MET A 1 35.73 18.19 -21.57
C MET A 1 36.45 18.67 -22.82
N PRO A 2 35.84 18.77 -24.03
CA PRO A 2 34.42 18.94 -24.41
C PRO A 2 33.83 17.66 -25.07
N SER A 3 32.54 17.30 -25.03
CA SER A 3 31.26 17.90 -25.45
C SER A 3 30.81 17.51 -26.88
N LEU A 4 29.48 17.32 -26.99
CA LEU A 4 28.62 17.44 -28.18
C LEU A 4 28.54 16.29 -29.22
N TRP A 5 27.49 15.48 -29.04
CA TRP A 5 26.36 15.34 -29.96
C TRP A 5 26.52 15.89 -31.40
N SER A 6 26.46 15.02 -32.41
CA SER A 6 25.68 15.21 -33.66
C SER A 6 25.94 14.09 -34.67
N ARG A 7 24.90 13.32 -35.00
CA ARG A 7 24.73 12.46 -36.19
C ARG A 7 23.33 11.84 -36.02
N ILE A 8 22.29 12.21 -36.76
CA ILE A 8 22.08 11.96 -38.19
C ILE A 8 20.87 12.79 -38.66
N ARG A 9 20.99 13.48 -39.80
CA ARG A 9 19.86 13.74 -40.72
C ARG A 9 20.36 14.07 -42.13
N ARG A 10 19.72 13.41 -43.11
CA ARG A 10 19.65 13.63 -44.58
C ARG A 10 20.93 13.28 -45.34
N LEU A 11 20.93 12.54 -46.44
CA LEU A 11 20.11 12.51 -47.67
C LEU A 11 20.11 11.05 -48.19
N GLY A 12 19.28 10.56 -49.11
CA GLY A 12 18.30 11.16 -50.01
C GLY A 12 17.64 10.02 -50.81
N SER A 13 16.52 10.35 -51.45
CA SER A 13 15.74 9.51 -52.36
C SER A 13 16.48 9.22 -53.68
N THR A 14 16.35 8.00 -54.20
CA THR A 14 16.25 7.75 -55.65
C THR A 14 15.54 6.43 -55.89
N GLU A 15 14.51 6.49 -56.72
CA GLU A 15 13.72 5.38 -57.26
C GLU A 15 14.59 4.49 -58.14
N GLN A 16 14.35 3.17 -58.10
CA GLN A 16 14.36 2.36 -59.30
C GLN A 16 13.53 1.09 -59.10
N GLU A 17 12.57 0.94 -60.01
CA GLU A 17 11.79 -0.27 -60.28
C GLU A 17 12.71 -1.41 -60.68
N GLU A 18 12.42 -2.63 -60.22
CA GLU A 18 12.59 -3.84 -61.01
C GLU A 18 11.69 -4.94 -60.44
N GLU A 19 10.81 -5.44 -61.31
CA GLU A 19 10.02 -6.66 -61.15
C GLU A 19 10.96 -7.87 -61.04
N GLU A 20 10.66 -8.82 -60.17
CA GLU A 20 10.81 -10.23 -60.53
C GLU A 20 9.89 -11.13 -59.70
N GLU A 21 9.15 -11.95 -60.44
CA GLU A 21 8.23 -12.99 -59.99
C GLU A 21 8.97 -14.12 -59.26
N GLY A 22 8.34 -14.72 -58.24
CA GLY A 22 8.82 -16.01 -57.78
C GLY A 22 8.20 -16.55 -56.50
N SER A 23 7.49 -17.66 -56.65
CA SER A 23 7.28 -18.74 -55.67
C SER A 23 6.06 -18.66 -54.72
N SER A 24 4.99 -19.25 -55.25
CA SER A 24 3.93 -19.99 -54.58
C SER A 24 4.34 -20.69 -53.27
N CYS A 25 3.62 -20.38 -52.19
CA CYS A 25 3.59 -21.16 -50.95
C CYS A 25 2.14 -21.45 -50.52
N ARG A 26 1.78 -22.73 -50.63
CA ARG A 26 0.98 -23.58 -49.71
C ARG A 26 -0.31 -23.03 -49.09
N VAL A 27 -1.41 -23.53 -49.66
CA VAL A 27 -2.64 -24.05 -49.04
C VAL A 27 -2.68 -24.03 -47.50
N VAL A 28 -3.58 -23.21 -46.95
CA VAL A 28 -4.11 -23.29 -45.58
C VAL A 28 -5.50 -23.93 -45.67
N PRO A 29 -5.84 -24.98 -44.90
CA PRO A 29 -7.19 -25.51 -44.89
C PRO A 29 -8.12 -24.63 -44.06
N THR A 30 -9.18 -24.16 -44.71
CA THR A 30 -10.43 -23.70 -44.10
C THR A 30 -11.08 -24.84 -43.32
N PHE A 31 -11.31 -24.66 -42.01
CA PHE A 31 -12.24 -25.50 -41.27
C PHE A 31 -13.63 -24.87 -41.28
N GLU A 32 -14.57 -25.65 -41.80
CA GLU A 32 -16.00 -25.38 -41.85
C GLU A 32 -16.58 -25.22 -40.44
N ARG A 33 -17.45 -24.22 -40.29
CA ARG A 33 -18.41 -24.12 -39.19
C ARG A 33 -19.56 -25.07 -39.50
N ASP A 34 -19.76 -26.06 -38.64
CA ASP A 34 -21.06 -26.72 -38.52
C ASP A 34 -21.74 -26.34 -37.19
N HIS A 35 -23.01 -25.98 -37.36
CA HIS A 35 -23.98 -25.67 -36.33
C HIS A 35 -24.46 -26.94 -35.62
N ASP A 36 -25.11 -26.71 -34.47
CA ASP A 36 -25.94 -27.63 -33.68
C ASP A 36 -25.22 -28.51 -32.66
N ASN A 37 -24.99 -27.93 -31.47
CA ASN A 37 -25.15 -28.67 -30.22
C ASN A 37 -25.92 -27.83 -29.19
N LYS A 38 -27.11 -28.34 -28.83
CA LYS A 38 -27.97 -27.82 -27.78
C LYS A 38 -27.25 -27.92 -26.43
N VAL A 39 -27.02 -26.77 -25.80
CA VAL A 39 -26.53 -26.67 -24.41
C VAL A 39 -27.69 -27.03 -23.46
N PRO A 40 -27.54 -27.99 -22.54
CA PRO A 40 -28.56 -28.24 -21.51
C PRO A 40 -28.52 -27.11 -20.46
N PRO A 41 -29.63 -26.81 -19.78
CA PRO A 41 -29.68 -25.72 -18.81
C PRO A 41 -28.71 -25.99 -17.65
N LEU A 42 -27.94 -24.95 -17.30
CA LEU A 42 -27.13 -24.89 -16.09
C LEU A 42 -28.03 -25.13 -14.88
N GLY A 43 -27.93 -26.32 -14.31
CA GLY A 43 -28.52 -26.62 -13.01
C GLY A 43 -27.80 -25.82 -11.92
N ASN A 44 -28.59 -25.22 -11.02
CA ASN A 44 -28.12 -24.65 -9.77
C ASN A 44 -27.49 -25.76 -8.92
N ASN A 45 -26.19 -25.99 -9.11
CA ASN A 45 -25.39 -26.74 -8.17
C ASN A 45 -24.83 -25.73 -7.17
N GLU A 46 -25.52 -25.58 -6.03
CA GLU A 46 -24.86 -25.23 -4.78
C GLU A 46 -23.76 -26.27 -4.54
N VAL A 47 -22.52 -25.89 -4.82
CA VAL A 47 -21.36 -26.73 -4.51
C VAL A 47 -21.08 -26.58 -3.02
N GLN A 48 -21.29 -27.69 -2.31
CA GLN A 48 -20.84 -27.94 -0.94
C GLN A 48 -19.32 -27.84 -0.81
N ASP A 49 -18.90 -27.21 0.29
CA ASP A 49 -17.66 -27.37 1.05
C ASP A 49 -16.42 -27.93 0.33
N PHE A 50 -15.51 -27.01 -0.03
CA PHE A 50 -14.08 -27.32 -0.04
C PHE A 50 -13.42 -26.60 1.15
N PRO A 51 -13.05 -27.29 2.24
CA PRO A 51 -12.05 -26.77 3.15
C PRO A 51 -10.70 -27.12 2.53
N LEU A 52 -10.33 -26.48 1.42
CA LEU A 52 -8.89 -26.31 1.20
C LEU A 52 -8.44 -25.48 2.39
N PRO A 53 -7.48 -25.95 3.20
CA PRO A 53 -7.04 -25.18 4.34
C PRO A 53 -6.60 -23.83 3.80
N LEU A 54 -7.15 -22.76 4.39
CA LEU A 54 -6.87 -21.34 4.10
C LEU A 54 -5.36 -21.01 4.06
N THR A 55 -4.53 -21.96 4.44
CA THR A 55 -3.09 -21.96 4.56
C THR A 55 -2.30 -22.11 3.26
N SER A 56 -2.93 -22.31 2.10
CA SER A 56 -2.20 -22.74 0.88
C SER A 56 -1.90 -21.63 -0.14
N TYR A 57 -2.54 -20.45 -0.03
CA TYR A 57 -2.40 -19.36 -1.01
C TYR A 57 -2.40 -18.00 -0.31
N PRO A 58 -1.74 -16.97 -0.88
CA PRO A 58 -1.97 -15.61 -0.45
C PRO A 58 -3.35 -15.22 -0.98
N VAL A 59 -4.26 -14.86 -0.08
CA VAL A 59 -5.63 -14.47 -0.43
C VAL A 59 -5.80 -13.00 -0.16
N LEU A 60 -6.48 -12.31 -1.06
CA LEU A 60 -6.91 -10.95 -0.78
C LEU A 60 -8.21 -11.05 0.01
N MET A 61 -8.15 -10.65 1.28
CA MET A 61 -9.31 -10.59 2.14
C MET A 61 -10.02 -9.26 1.92
N LEU A 62 -11.28 -9.35 1.52
CA LEU A 62 -12.22 -8.26 1.34
C LEU A 62 -13.24 -8.30 2.49
N PRO A 63 -13.15 -7.40 3.48
CA PRO A 63 -14.14 -7.35 4.56
C PRO A 63 -15.51 -6.98 3.99
N VAL A 64 -16.52 -7.85 4.12
CA VAL A 64 -17.89 -7.60 3.61
C VAL A 64 -18.78 -7.07 4.74
N THR A 65 -18.66 -7.66 5.91
CA THR A 65 -19.29 -7.18 7.14
C THR A 65 -18.32 -7.36 8.30
N HIS A 66 -18.72 -6.96 9.51
CA HIS A 66 -17.92 -7.18 10.72
C HIS A 66 -17.66 -8.65 11.05
N THR A 67 -18.45 -9.58 10.51
CA THR A 67 -18.33 -11.03 10.77
C THR A 67 -18.07 -11.85 9.52
N THR A 68 -18.04 -11.22 8.34
CA THR A 68 -17.84 -11.93 7.07
C THR A 68 -16.83 -11.23 6.19
N CYS A 69 -15.92 -11.99 5.60
CA CYS A 69 -15.06 -11.52 4.53
C CYS A 69 -15.23 -12.38 3.27
N ARG A 70 -14.86 -11.82 2.13
CA ARG A 70 -14.63 -12.56 0.89
C ARG A 70 -13.14 -12.71 0.69
N LEU A 71 -12.70 -13.91 0.39
CA LEU A 71 -11.31 -14.22 0.10
C LEU A 71 -11.18 -14.39 -1.40
N PHE A 72 -10.48 -13.48 -2.04
CA PHE A 72 -10.11 -13.58 -3.44
C PHE A 72 -8.85 -14.42 -3.58
N ASN A 73 -8.94 -15.46 -4.39
CA ASN A 73 -7.80 -16.27 -4.77
C ASN A 73 -7.22 -15.70 -6.09
N PRO A 74 -6.01 -15.11 -6.07
CA PRO A 74 -5.39 -14.51 -7.26
C PRO A 74 -5.01 -15.52 -8.34
N VAL A 75 -4.87 -16.80 -7.98
CA VAL A 75 -4.56 -17.88 -8.92
C VAL A 75 -5.78 -18.25 -9.74
N THR A 76 -6.93 -18.37 -9.08
CA THR A 76 -8.16 -18.84 -9.74
C THR A 76 -9.07 -17.71 -10.21
N GLY A 77 -8.84 -16.47 -9.75
CA GLY A 77 -9.73 -15.33 -9.98
C GLY A 77 -11.11 -15.52 -9.33
N LYS A 78 -11.20 -16.28 -8.24
CA LYS A 78 -12.49 -16.63 -7.59
C LYS A 78 -12.57 -16.08 -6.18
N PHE A 79 -13.77 -15.68 -5.77
CA PHE A 79 -14.09 -15.31 -4.40
C PHE A 79 -14.66 -16.49 -3.63
N THR A 80 -14.24 -16.64 -2.38
CA THR A 80 -14.85 -17.56 -1.41
C THR A 80 -15.35 -16.75 -0.22
N ARG A 81 -16.58 -16.99 0.25
CA ARG A 81 -17.10 -16.32 1.43
C ARG A 81 -16.60 -17.02 2.69
N PHE A 82 -16.13 -16.25 3.66
CA PHE A 82 -15.69 -16.73 4.97
C PHE A 82 -16.44 -15.97 6.05
N SER A 83 -16.89 -16.69 7.08
CA SER A 83 -17.55 -16.12 8.25
C SER A 83 -16.73 -16.46 9.49
N TYR A 84 -16.42 -15.46 10.31
CA TYR A 84 -15.77 -15.70 11.59
C TYR A 84 -16.75 -16.44 12.52
N PRO A 85 -16.32 -17.48 13.24
CA PRO A 85 -17.15 -18.07 14.28
C PRO A 85 -17.44 -16.99 15.33
N ASP A 86 -18.69 -16.93 15.82
CA ASP A 86 -19.30 -15.86 16.65
C ASP A 86 -18.56 -15.47 17.97
N GLY A 87 -17.38 -16.02 18.24
CA GLY A 87 -16.55 -15.78 19.43
C GLY A 87 -15.40 -14.78 19.29
N GLY A 88 -15.02 -14.38 18.07
CA GLY A 88 -13.92 -13.44 17.83
C GLY A 88 -14.40 -12.00 17.66
N LYS A 89 -15.00 -11.38 18.70
CA LYS A 89 -15.49 -9.99 18.63
C LYS A 89 -14.35 -8.97 18.67
N ILE A 90 -13.54 -8.87 17.62
CA ILE A 90 -12.98 -7.56 17.26
C ILE A 90 -14.12 -6.81 16.58
N SER A 91 -14.90 -6.07 17.36
CA SER A 91 -15.97 -5.25 16.81
C SER A 91 -15.34 -4.12 15.98
N TYR A 92 -15.21 -4.32 14.67
CA TYR A 92 -14.79 -3.30 13.71
C TYR A 92 -15.68 -2.05 13.77
N SER A 93 -16.90 -2.13 14.34
CA SER A 93 -17.72 -0.94 14.63
C SER A 93 -17.08 0.03 15.63
N SER A 94 -16.09 -0.44 16.40
CA SER A 94 -15.42 0.31 17.46
C SER A 94 -13.91 0.51 17.21
N SER A 95 -13.40 0.11 16.05
CA SER A 95 -11.99 0.22 15.72
C SER A 95 -11.80 0.57 14.25
N ILE A 96 -10.96 1.57 13.99
CA ILE A 96 -10.61 1.97 12.63
C ILE A 96 -9.32 1.22 12.28
N PRO A 97 -9.32 0.36 11.25
CA PRO A 97 -8.12 -0.32 10.81
C PRO A 97 -7.11 0.71 10.30
N ALA A 98 -5.88 0.54 10.74
CA ALA A 98 -4.75 1.37 10.42
C ALA A 98 -3.77 0.53 9.60
N PHE A 99 -3.46 1.04 8.41
CA PHE A 99 -2.64 0.45 7.35
C PHE A 99 -1.41 -0.30 7.89
N SER A 100 -1.03 -1.42 7.26
CA SER A 100 0.15 -2.17 7.70
C SER A 100 1.03 -2.64 6.55
N ASN A 101 2.34 -2.43 6.70
CA ASN A 101 3.41 -3.21 6.07
C ASN A 101 4.01 -4.23 7.05
N GLY A 102 3.36 -4.45 8.20
CA GLY A 102 3.92 -5.15 9.35
C GLY A 102 3.82 -6.67 9.26
N HIS A 103 4.10 -7.28 8.11
CA HIS A 103 4.13 -8.75 7.98
C HIS A 103 2.82 -9.46 8.40
N GLY A 104 1.66 -8.88 8.05
CA GLY A 104 0.34 -9.43 8.37
C GLY A 104 -0.26 -8.96 9.70
N TRP A 105 0.44 -8.10 10.44
CA TRP A 105 -0.09 -7.43 11.63
C TRP A 105 -0.90 -6.19 11.26
N VAL A 106 -2.18 -6.18 11.59
CA VAL A 106 -3.04 -5.01 11.38
C VAL A 106 -3.02 -4.17 12.65
N SER A 107 -2.87 -2.86 12.49
CA SER A 107 -3.00 -1.93 13.61
C SER A 107 -4.46 -1.45 13.73
N TYR A 108 -4.95 -1.33 14.96
CA TYR A 108 -6.31 -0.94 15.30
C TYR A 108 -6.28 0.15 16.35
N PHE A 109 -7.30 0.98 16.35
CA PHE A 109 -7.51 1.97 17.40
C PHE A 109 -8.68 1.55 18.26
N THR A 110 -8.50 1.58 19.57
CA THR A 110 -9.63 1.41 20.48
C THR A 110 -10.47 2.67 20.52
N ASN A 111 -11.79 2.48 20.51
CA ASN A 111 -12.76 3.55 20.74
C ASN A 111 -12.91 4.00 22.20
N THR A 112 -12.16 3.46 23.15
CA THR A 112 -12.25 3.90 24.55
C THR A 112 -11.14 4.88 24.92
N ASP A 113 -9.90 4.54 24.60
CA ASP A 113 -8.70 5.19 25.11
C ASP A 113 -7.71 5.63 24.02
N CYS A 114 -8.07 5.41 22.74
CA CYS A 114 -7.20 5.65 21.59
C CYS A 114 -5.85 4.93 21.74
N SER A 115 -5.88 3.77 22.39
CA SER A 115 -4.78 2.84 22.41
C SER A 115 -4.68 2.18 21.05
N MET A 116 -3.44 2.05 20.58
CA MET A 116 -3.19 1.32 19.35
C MET A 116 -2.94 -0.15 19.68
N ILE A 117 -3.65 -1.03 19.00
CA ILE A 117 -3.52 -2.47 19.16
C ILE A 117 -2.99 -3.03 17.85
N LEU A 118 -1.90 -3.78 17.91
CA LEU A 118 -1.46 -4.62 16.81
C LEU A 118 -2.13 -5.97 16.97
N ALA A 119 -2.88 -6.42 15.97
CA ALA A 119 -3.44 -7.76 15.96
C ALA A 119 -3.09 -8.51 14.68
N ASN A 120 -2.72 -9.78 14.84
CA ASN A 120 -2.57 -10.70 13.73
C ASN A 120 -3.78 -11.63 13.67
N ASN A 121 -4.77 -11.25 12.84
CA ASN A 121 -6.02 -12.00 12.72
C ASN A 121 -5.85 -13.36 12.05
N VAL A 122 -4.71 -13.60 11.39
CA VAL A 122 -4.41 -14.85 10.67
C VAL A 122 -3.91 -15.93 11.62
N LEU A 123 -3.27 -15.53 12.72
CA LEU A 123 -2.71 -16.45 13.72
C LEU A 123 -3.68 -16.78 14.87
N SER A 124 -4.83 -16.12 14.93
CA SER A 124 -5.72 -16.10 16.11
C SER A 124 -6.57 -17.36 16.30
N ASP A 125 -6.67 -18.23 15.29
CA ASP A 125 -7.53 -19.44 15.31
C ASP A 125 -7.24 -20.41 16.47
N SER A 126 -6.05 -20.34 17.08
CA SER A 126 -5.69 -21.20 18.21
C SER A 126 -5.72 -20.52 19.58
N ASN A 127 -5.61 -19.18 19.64
CA ASN A 127 -5.73 -18.41 20.89
C ASN A 127 -5.93 -16.90 20.60
N PRO A 128 -7.17 -16.38 20.60
CA PRO A 128 -7.46 -14.97 20.27
C PRO A 128 -6.91 -13.96 21.28
N SER A 129 -6.57 -14.41 22.50
CA SER A 129 -5.98 -13.55 23.53
C SER A 129 -4.45 -13.39 23.40
N ALA A 130 -3.80 -14.27 22.63
CA ALA A 130 -2.35 -14.26 22.45
C ALA A 130 -1.88 -13.42 21.24
N THR A 131 -2.81 -12.85 20.47
CA THR A 131 -2.52 -12.24 19.16
C THR A 131 -2.67 -10.73 19.10
N ALA A 132 -2.97 -10.06 20.23
CA ALA A 132 -3.12 -8.61 20.31
C ALA A 132 -2.03 -8.01 21.21
N ILE A 133 -1.34 -6.99 20.71
CA ILE A 133 -0.30 -6.26 21.43
C ILE A 133 -0.70 -4.80 21.52
N THR A 134 -0.81 -4.30 22.73
CA THR A 134 -1.08 -2.88 22.98
C THR A 134 0.22 -2.09 22.84
N LEU A 135 0.19 -1.08 21.98
CA LEU A 135 1.22 -0.07 21.85
C LEU A 135 0.91 1.13 22.77
N PRO A 136 1.89 2.00 23.05
CA PRO A 136 1.64 3.18 23.85
C PRO A 136 0.45 3.99 23.31
N PRO A 137 -0.42 4.53 24.19
CA PRO A 137 -1.53 5.37 23.75
C PRO A 137 -1.04 6.59 22.96
N PHE A 138 -1.85 7.07 22.00
CA PHE A 138 -1.46 8.19 21.14
C PHE A 138 -1.16 9.49 21.88
N HIS A 139 -1.87 9.75 22.98
CA HIS A 139 -1.63 10.93 23.80
C HIS A 139 -0.26 10.93 24.51
N THR A 140 0.51 9.85 24.38
CA THR A 140 1.90 9.79 24.84
C THR A 140 2.89 10.23 23.77
N ILE A 141 2.43 10.53 22.54
CA ILE A 141 3.23 11.25 21.53
C ILE A 141 3.49 12.67 22.07
N PRO A 142 4.77 13.11 22.15
CA PRO A 142 5.12 14.46 22.56
C PRO A 142 4.28 15.53 21.84
N ASN A 143 3.79 16.54 22.58
CA ASN A 143 2.95 17.65 22.10
C ASN A 143 1.53 17.27 21.61
N LEU A 144 1.14 15.99 21.69
CA LEU A 144 -0.23 15.55 21.45
C LEU A 144 -0.91 15.29 22.80
N HIS A 145 -2.02 15.97 23.05
CA HIS A 145 -2.75 15.85 24.30
C HIS A 145 -4.16 15.31 24.05
N SER A 146 -4.63 14.46 24.94
CA SER A 146 -6.04 14.03 24.98
C SER A 146 -6.76 14.69 26.15
N LEU A 147 -7.95 15.19 25.90
CA LEU A 147 -8.85 15.70 26.93
C LEU A 147 -10.13 14.85 26.94
N PRO A 148 -10.49 14.22 28.07
CA PRO A 148 -11.82 13.65 28.23
C PRO A 148 -12.88 14.73 27.98
N ILE A 149 -13.97 14.40 27.29
CA ILE A 149 -14.99 15.40 26.96
C ILE A 149 -15.61 16.02 28.21
N GLU A 150 -15.74 15.26 29.29
CA GLU A 150 -16.20 15.75 30.58
C GLU A 150 -15.32 16.84 31.18
N ALA A 151 -14.02 16.84 30.84
CA ALA A 151 -13.04 17.84 31.27
C ALA A 151 -12.91 19.01 30.29
N ALA A 152 -13.55 18.95 29.12
CA ALA A 152 -13.50 20.02 28.12
C ALA A 152 -14.33 21.24 28.53
N ASP A 153 -13.94 22.40 27.99
CA ASP A 153 -14.70 23.65 28.11
C ASP A 153 -16.14 23.46 27.59
N PRO A 154 -17.16 24.10 28.20
CA PRO A 154 -18.54 24.03 27.72
C PRO A 154 -18.71 24.28 26.22
N ASP A 155 -17.94 25.20 25.63
CA ASP A 155 -18.05 25.52 24.21
C ASP A 155 -17.55 24.36 23.34
N LEU A 156 -16.52 23.65 23.80
CA LEU A 156 -15.99 22.46 23.15
C LEU A 156 -16.92 21.27 23.32
N LYS A 157 -17.50 21.10 24.51
CA LYS A 157 -18.55 20.11 24.75
C LYS A 157 -19.74 20.32 23.82
N ALA A 158 -20.15 21.57 23.59
CA ALA A 158 -21.24 21.91 22.70
C ALA A 158 -20.89 21.69 21.21
N ALA A 159 -19.62 21.86 20.84
CA ALA A 159 -19.12 21.59 19.49
C ALA A 159 -18.82 20.10 19.22
N ALA A 160 -18.84 19.24 20.24
CA ALA A 160 -18.57 17.82 20.10
C ALA A 160 -19.67 17.12 19.27
N PRO A 161 -19.32 16.33 18.25
CA PRO A 161 -20.28 15.42 17.63
C PRO A 161 -20.89 14.48 18.70
N PRO A 162 -22.20 14.17 18.63
CA PRO A 162 -22.83 13.24 19.56
C PRO A 162 -22.08 11.90 19.61
N GLY A 163 -21.81 11.39 20.82
CA GLY A 163 -21.08 10.13 21.03
C GLY A 163 -19.55 10.26 20.97
N THR A 164 -19.00 11.47 20.96
CA THR A 164 -17.57 11.67 21.19
C THR A 164 -17.30 11.59 22.70
N ASP A 165 -16.32 10.78 23.11
CA ASP A 165 -15.93 10.63 24.53
C ASP A 165 -14.63 11.40 24.89
N CYS A 166 -13.81 11.72 23.89
CA CYS A 166 -12.56 12.46 24.07
C CYS A 166 -12.29 13.40 22.90
N PHE A 167 -11.70 14.55 23.21
CA PHE A 167 -11.06 15.40 22.23
C PHE A 167 -9.55 15.21 22.25
N PHE A 168 -8.95 15.42 21.09
CA PHE A 168 -7.53 15.66 21.01
C PHE A 168 -7.29 17.10 20.71
N TYR A 169 -6.32 17.64 21.43
CA TYR A 169 -5.79 18.93 21.15
C TYR A 169 -4.28 18.85 21.11
N TYR A 170 -3.72 19.83 20.46
CA TYR A 170 -2.30 20.00 20.43
C TYR A 170 -1.97 21.47 20.64
N THR A 171 -0.74 21.70 21.05
CA THR A 171 -0.19 23.02 21.26
C THR A 171 0.78 23.30 20.12
N ASN A 172 0.36 24.10 19.15
CA ASN A 172 1.28 24.61 18.14
C ASN A 172 1.78 25.96 18.62
N VAL A 173 3.06 26.04 19.00
CA VAL A 173 3.73 27.29 19.32
C VAL A 173 4.29 27.86 18.02
N ARG A 174 3.42 28.45 17.19
CA ARG A 174 3.84 29.21 16.01
C ARG A 174 3.76 30.69 16.36
N ASP A 175 4.86 31.40 16.19
CA ASP A 175 4.94 32.86 16.40
C ASP A 175 4.59 33.34 17.83
N GLY A 176 4.65 32.44 18.83
CA GLY A 176 4.40 32.76 20.23
C GLY A 176 2.93 32.73 20.66
N GLU A 177 2.00 32.40 19.76
CA GLU A 177 0.60 32.14 20.10
C GLU A 177 0.35 30.63 20.20
N GLU A 178 -0.30 30.21 21.29
CA GLU A 178 -0.71 28.83 21.50
C GLU A 178 -2.06 28.61 20.82
N VAL A 179 -2.05 27.97 19.66
CA VAL A 179 -3.30 27.61 18.95
C VAL A 179 -3.71 26.20 19.35
N ILE A 180 -4.78 26.12 20.13
CA ILE A 180 -5.43 24.85 20.51
C ILE A 180 -6.46 24.51 19.44
N LYS A 181 -6.25 23.42 18.69
CA LYS A 181 -7.27 22.90 17.78
C LYS A 181 -7.80 21.56 18.25
N PHE A 182 -9.11 21.40 18.11
CA PHE A 182 -9.82 20.21 18.50
C PHE A 182 -10.14 19.38 17.27
N LEU A 183 -9.78 18.10 17.31
CA LEU A 183 -10.09 17.16 16.24
C LEU A 183 -11.09 16.11 16.74
N PRO A 184 -12.22 15.92 16.04
CA PRO A 184 -13.08 14.77 16.26
C PRO A 184 -12.28 13.48 16.10
N ARG A 185 -12.57 12.49 16.94
CA ARG A 185 -11.84 11.22 16.99
C ARG A 185 -11.76 10.49 15.64
N ARG A 186 -12.83 10.52 14.84
CA ARG A 186 -12.86 9.87 13.52
C ARG A 186 -11.90 10.54 12.55
N LEU A 187 -11.94 11.87 12.49
CA LEU A 187 -11.02 12.68 11.69
C LEU A 187 -9.58 12.49 12.16
N MET A 188 -9.36 12.31 13.46
CA MET A 188 -8.04 12.01 13.98
C MET A 188 -7.42 10.77 13.34
N VAL A 189 -8.09 9.63 13.26
CA VAL A 189 -7.42 8.42 12.77
C VAL A 189 -6.90 8.61 11.34
N GLU A 190 -7.69 9.25 10.48
CA GLU A 190 -7.29 9.60 9.10
C GLU A 190 -6.22 10.70 9.05
N MET A 191 -6.26 11.66 9.97
CA MET A 191 -5.33 12.81 10.01
C MET A 191 -4.01 12.52 10.74
N ILE A 192 -4.01 11.53 11.63
CA ILE A 192 -2.89 11.09 12.45
C ILE A 192 -2.15 9.96 11.78
N LEU A 193 -2.79 9.08 11.02
CA LEU A 193 -2.10 7.95 10.43
C LEU A 193 -1.67 8.26 9.01
N GLY A 194 -0.36 8.40 8.82
CA GLY A 194 0.24 8.30 7.49
C GLY A 194 0.52 6.83 7.18
N CYS A 195 1.50 6.26 7.85
CA CYS A 195 1.92 4.87 7.63
C CYS A 195 2.52 4.26 8.90
N PHE A 196 2.51 2.93 8.95
CA PHE A 196 2.97 2.14 10.08
C PHE A 196 3.87 0.99 9.60
N ALA A 197 4.96 0.74 10.32
CA ALA A 197 5.89 -0.36 10.04
C ALA A 197 6.44 -0.96 11.34
N LEU A 198 6.76 -2.26 11.30
CA LEU A 198 7.45 -2.97 12.38
C LEU A 198 8.86 -3.33 11.96
N SER A 199 9.80 -3.32 12.90
CA SER A 199 11.15 -3.83 12.66
C SER A 199 11.27 -5.35 12.73
N SER A 200 10.15 -6.06 12.91
CA SER A 200 10.12 -7.51 12.96
C SER A 200 8.79 -8.06 12.48
N SER A 201 8.84 -9.27 11.92
CA SER A 201 7.67 -10.08 11.60
C SER A 201 6.90 -10.56 12.83
N SER A 202 7.59 -10.72 13.96
CA SER A 202 6.92 -10.94 15.24
C SER A 202 7.17 -9.73 16.15
N PRO A 203 6.13 -8.96 16.50
CA PRO A 203 6.23 -7.91 17.51
C PRO A 203 6.61 -8.44 18.90
N THR A 204 6.59 -9.75 19.13
CA THR A 204 7.14 -10.35 20.36
C THR A 204 8.65 -10.58 20.31
N GLU A 205 9.32 -10.37 19.18
CA GLU A 205 10.78 -10.42 19.12
C GLU A 205 11.37 -9.29 19.96
N ASP A 206 12.42 -9.61 20.72
CA ASP A 206 13.14 -8.63 21.53
C ASP A 206 13.59 -7.45 20.64
N ASN A 207 13.39 -6.23 21.15
CA ASN A 207 13.73 -4.98 20.46
C ASN A 207 12.93 -4.71 19.17
N CYS A 208 11.77 -5.33 18.96
CA CYS A 208 10.89 -4.90 17.88
C CYS A 208 10.48 -3.43 18.07
N VAL A 209 10.73 -2.61 17.05
CA VAL A 209 10.38 -1.20 16.99
C VAL A 209 9.16 -1.02 16.10
N ALA A 210 8.14 -0.38 16.65
CA ALA A 210 7.02 0.16 15.93
C ALA A 210 7.36 1.58 15.44
N PHE A 211 7.31 1.77 14.13
CA PHE A 211 7.48 3.07 13.47
C PHE A 211 6.12 3.58 13.04
N LEU A 212 5.85 4.85 13.34
CA LEU A 212 4.62 5.54 13.00
C LEU A 212 4.94 6.87 12.32
N SER A 213 4.50 7.03 11.09
CA SER A 213 4.44 8.34 10.46
C SER A 213 3.11 9.02 10.78
N PRO A 214 3.12 10.20 11.41
CA PRO A 214 1.93 11.02 11.52
C PRO A 214 1.40 11.39 10.13
N GLY A 215 0.08 11.51 10.00
CA GLY A 215 -0.60 11.96 8.81
C GLY A 215 -0.33 13.44 8.53
N ARG A 216 -0.77 13.91 7.35
CA ARG A 216 -0.44 15.25 6.82
C ARG A 216 -0.69 16.36 7.83
N TYR A 217 -1.82 16.29 8.54
CA TYR A 217 -2.25 17.37 9.40
C TYR A 217 -1.36 17.54 10.63
N LEU A 218 -1.01 16.44 11.30
CA LEU A 218 -0.21 16.49 12.51
C LEU A 218 1.20 17.01 12.24
N ARG A 219 1.79 16.72 11.08
CA ARG A 219 3.15 17.15 10.79
C ARG A 219 3.30 18.66 10.71
N HIS A 220 2.49 19.33 9.89
CA HIS A 220 2.50 20.80 9.78
C HIS A 220 2.24 21.50 11.11
N THR A 221 1.60 20.75 12.00
CA THR A 221 1.01 21.25 13.21
C THR A 221 1.91 21.05 14.43
N LEU A 222 2.53 19.88 14.55
CA LEU A 222 3.33 19.48 15.69
C LEU A 222 4.84 19.54 15.42
N GLY A 223 5.24 19.70 14.15
CA GLY A 223 6.63 19.54 13.75
C GLY A 223 7.15 18.12 13.98
N ILE A 224 6.26 17.14 14.15
CA ILE A 224 6.62 15.73 14.33
C ILE A 224 6.66 15.11 12.95
N ASP A 225 7.85 14.68 12.54
CA ASP A 225 8.01 14.00 11.27
C ASP A 225 7.70 12.50 11.40
N PHE A 226 8.09 11.86 12.51
CA PHE A 226 7.69 10.51 12.87
C PHE A 226 7.75 10.25 14.38
N ALA A 227 7.05 9.21 14.80
CA ALA A 227 7.05 8.66 16.14
C ALA A 227 7.50 7.19 16.09
N PHE A 228 8.11 6.71 17.16
CA PHE A 228 8.52 5.32 17.29
C PHE A 228 8.46 4.86 18.74
N CYS A 229 8.32 3.56 18.95
CA CYS A 229 8.44 2.93 20.26
C CYS A 229 8.88 1.47 20.11
N ARG A 230 9.43 0.87 21.16
CA ARG A 230 9.58 -0.58 21.23
C ARG A 230 8.31 -1.21 21.75
N ILE A 231 8.09 -2.46 21.36
CA ILE A 231 6.99 -3.23 21.90
C ILE A 231 7.16 -3.37 23.43
N GLY A 232 6.15 -2.92 24.18
CA GLY A 232 6.16 -2.88 25.64
C GLY A 232 6.55 -1.52 26.23
N ASP A 233 7.00 -0.55 25.43
CA ASP A 233 7.23 0.82 25.91
C ASP A 233 5.91 1.45 26.39
N ALA A 234 6.02 2.37 27.34
CA ALA A 234 4.87 3.11 27.87
C ALA A 234 4.56 4.42 27.11
N ARG A 235 5.47 4.87 26.23
CA ARG A 235 5.36 6.15 25.51
C ARG A 235 6.00 6.09 24.13
N TRP A 236 5.56 6.98 23.24
CA TRP A 236 6.23 7.24 21.97
C TRP A 236 7.43 8.16 22.13
N SER A 237 8.51 7.84 21.43
CA SER A 237 9.61 8.77 21.14
C SER A 237 9.34 9.43 19.79
N THR A 238 9.83 10.65 19.60
CA THR A 238 9.72 11.36 18.32
C THR A 238 11.08 11.83 17.86
N ALA A 239 11.24 11.95 16.55
CA ALA A 239 12.41 12.55 15.95
C ALA A 239 12.02 13.35 14.71
N PRO A 240 12.70 14.48 14.45
CA PRO A 240 12.58 15.14 13.17
C PRO A 240 13.28 14.29 12.09
N LEU A 241 12.75 14.32 10.87
CA LEU A 241 13.46 13.90 9.68
C LEU A 241 14.46 14.99 9.32
N CYS A 242 15.69 14.58 9.03
CA CYS A 242 16.74 15.48 8.57
C CYS A 242 16.46 15.88 7.11
N LEU A 243 15.56 16.84 6.93
CA LEU A 243 15.28 17.47 5.64
C LEU A 243 16.27 18.61 5.45
N ASP A 244 17.52 18.23 5.19
CA ASP A 244 18.55 19.18 4.82
C ASP A 244 18.10 19.92 3.53
N HIS A 245 18.00 21.24 3.62
CA HIS A 245 18.13 22.21 2.52
C HIS A 245 16.93 22.50 1.60
N TYR A 246 15.83 21.76 1.62
CA TYR A 246 14.61 22.25 0.96
C TYR A 246 13.82 23.13 1.93
N ASN A 247 14.10 24.44 1.89
CA ASN A 247 13.52 25.52 2.71
C ASN A 247 11.98 25.69 2.61
N LYS A 248 11.23 24.66 2.23
CA LYS A 248 9.78 24.64 2.25
C LYS A 248 9.32 23.44 3.07
N VAL A 249 9.00 23.73 4.33
CA VAL A 249 8.41 22.82 5.34
C VAL A 249 7.20 22.03 4.80
N ASP A 250 6.58 22.48 3.71
CA ASP A 250 5.39 21.87 3.13
C ASP A 250 5.65 20.70 2.16
N GLN A 251 6.88 20.25 1.94
CA GLN A 251 7.22 19.39 0.78
C GLN A 251 7.86 18.03 1.08
N CYS A 252 7.62 17.38 2.23
CA CYS A 252 8.23 16.05 2.42
C CYS A 252 7.36 15.01 3.08
N PHE A 253 6.06 14.99 2.80
CA PHE A 253 5.12 13.98 3.29
C PHE A 253 5.67 12.57 3.20
N ILE A 254 5.77 11.87 4.33
CA ILE A 254 6.06 10.44 4.32
C ILE A 254 4.82 9.75 3.76
N GLU A 255 5.02 8.97 2.71
CA GLU A 255 3.95 8.23 2.05
C GLU A 255 3.99 6.77 2.46
N LYS A 256 5.19 6.17 2.50
CA LYS A 256 5.39 4.76 2.82
C LYS A 256 6.61 4.57 3.70
N VAL A 257 6.55 3.55 4.55
CA VAL A 257 7.70 3.09 5.36
C VAL A 257 7.79 1.58 5.26
N VAL A 258 9.00 1.05 5.09
CA VAL A 258 9.29 -0.38 5.17
C VAL A 258 10.52 -0.58 6.03
N TYR A 259 10.60 -1.71 6.73
CA TYR A 259 11.80 -2.14 7.40
C TYR A 259 12.51 -3.23 6.59
N SER A 260 13.81 -3.10 6.37
CA SER A 260 14.64 -4.22 5.88
C SER A 260 15.27 -4.93 7.06
N ARG A 261 14.94 -6.21 7.23
CA ARG A 261 15.56 -7.06 8.25
C ARG A 261 17.03 -7.31 7.95
N ARG A 262 17.39 -7.38 6.66
CA ARG A 262 18.76 -7.63 6.20
C ARG A 262 19.69 -6.48 6.60
N GLU A 263 19.27 -5.25 6.33
CA GLU A 263 20.08 -4.07 6.62
C GLU A 263 19.85 -3.54 8.06
N LYS A 264 18.77 -3.98 8.71
CA LYS A 264 18.27 -3.47 9.99
C LYS A 264 17.92 -1.98 9.95
N LEU A 265 17.33 -1.54 8.84
CA LEU A 265 17.04 -0.12 8.57
C LEU A 265 15.57 0.06 8.20
N PHE A 266 15.00 1.18 8.62
CA PHE A 266 13.74 1.66 8.07
C PHE A 266 14.01 2.54 6.85
N TYR A 267 13.33 2.26 5.73
CA TYR A 267 13.28 3.13 4.57
C TYR A 267 11.98 3.91 4.62
N VAL A 268 12.11 5.23 4.55
CA VAL A 268 11.03 6.19 4.63
C VAL A 268 10.95 6.87 3.28
N LEU A 269 9.88 6.61 2.53
CA LEU A 269 9.64 7.21 1.22
C LEU A 269 8.72 8.41 1.36
N SER A 270 9.15 9.54 0.83
CA SER A 270 8.33 10.73 0.72
C SER A 270 7.55 10.78 -0.60
N ARG A 271 6.47 11.56 -0.61
CA ARG A 271 5.67 11.87 -1.82
C ARG A 271 6.50 12.46 -2.97
N HIS A 272 7.64 13.07 -2.65
CA HIS A 272 8.54 13.67 -3.63
C HIS A 272 9.66 12.72 -4.07
N MET A 273 9.46 11.41 -3.91
CA MET A 273 10.42 10.38 -4.30
C MET A 273 11.74 10.52 -3.54
N CYS A 274 11.72 11.07 -2.32
CA CYS A 274 12.89 11.10 -1.47
C CYS A 274 12.87 9.89 -0.55
N ILE A 275 13.91 9.08 -0.61
CA ILE A 275 14.10 7.99 0.35
C ILE A 275 15.05 8.46 1.44
N GLN A 276 14.59 8.35 2.68
CA GLN A 276 15.41 8.48 3.87
C GLN A 276 15.58 7.12 4.52
N VAL A 277 16.69 6.95 5.20
CA VAL A 277 17.02 5.71 5.91
C VAL A 277 17.19 6.05 7.37
N VAL A 278 16.47 5.33 8.23
CA VAL A 278 16.43 5.52 9.68
C VAL A 278 17.01 4.27 10.36
N GLU A 279 18.12 4.45 11.08
CA GLU A 279 18.76 3.42 11.89
C GLU A 279 18.43 3.66 13.38
N PHE A 280 17.77 2.70 14.03
CA PHE A 280 17.58 2.72 15.48
C PHE A 280 18.75 2.06 16.19
N ASN A 281 19.12 2.59 17.35
CA ASN A 281 20.12 1.96 18.19
C ASN A 281 19.50 0.74 18.88
N ASP A 282 20.12 -0.43 18.76
CA ASP A 282 19.67 -1.63 19.47
C ASP A 282 19.84 -1.44 21.00
N ASP A 283 20.89 -0.72 21.44
CA ASP A 283 21.32 -0.68 22.84
C ASP A 283 20.62 0.37 23.72
N ASP A 284 20.02 1.42 23.14
CA ASP A 284 19.38 2.50 23.91
C ASP A 284 17.98 2.86 23.38
N PRO A 285 16.91 2.46 24.10
CA PRO A 285 15.52 2.73 23.70
C PRO A 285 15.16 4.21 23.66
N ALA A 286 15.85 5.05 24.43
CA ALA A 286 15.60 6.49 24.49
C ALA A 286 16.46 7.28 23.50
N SER A 287 17.45 6.63 22.87
CA SER A 287 18.33 7.33 21.93
C SER A 287 17.58 7.68 20.65
N LEU A 288 17.85 8.90 20.16
CA LEU A 288 17.43 9.31 18.83
C LEU A 288 18.01 8.36 17.78
N PRO A 289 17.32 8.18 16.63
CA PRO A 289 17.86 7.39 15.54
C PRO A 289 19.28 7.84 15.19
N LYS A 290 20.19 6.87 15.13
CA LYS A 290 21.63 7.10 15.00
C LYS A 290 22.00 7.73 13.66
N ARG A 291 21.20 7.46 12.63
CA ARG A 291 21.49 7.86 11.27
C ARG A 291 20.21 8.13 10.49
N LEU A 292 20.08 9.37 10.06
CA LEU A 292 19.16 9.83 9.03
C LEU A 292 20.03 10.20 7.83
N CYS A 293 19.99 9.40 6.77
CA CYS A 293 20.70 9.79 5.55
C CYS A 293 19.93 10.89 4.83
N SER A 294 20.66 11.86 4.25
CA SER A 294 20.05 12.96 3.52
C SER A 294 19.08 12.41 2.45
N PRO A 295 17.94 13.08 2.23
CA PRO A 295 16.96 12.62 1.26
C PRO A 295 17.63 12.44 -0.11
N HIS A 296 17.62 11.21 -0.61
CA HIS A 296 18.05 10.93 -1.97
C HIS A 296 16.80 10.90 -2.84
N CYS A 297 16.76 11.76 -3.85
CA CYS A 297 15.81 11.58 -4.94
C CYS A 297 16.10 10.22 -5.58
N VAL A 298 15.07 9.38 -5.68
CA VAL A 298 15.15 8.17 -6.49
C VAL A 298 15.61 8.61 -7.89
N PRO A 299 16.63 7.95 -8.49
CA PRO A 299 17.15 8.35 -9.80
C PRO A 299 16.19 8.07 -10.97
N VAL A 300 14.92 7.82 -10.66
CA VAL A 300 13.84 7.52 -11.58
C VAL A 300 12.91 8.71 -11.55
N ASP A 301 12.73 9.36 -12.70
CA ASP A 301 11.70 10.38 -12.88
C ASP A 301 10.43 9.68 -13.37
N PRO A 302 9.41 9.47 -12.52
CA PRO A 302 8.19 8.78 -12.91
C PRO A 302 7.44 9.53 -14.00
N CYS A 303 7.52 10.87 -14.02
CA CYS A 303 6.90 11.68 -15.07
C CYS A 303 7.56 11.42 -16.41
N ARG A 304 8.89 11.31 -16.42
CA ARG A 304 9.62 10.95 -17.64
C ARG A 304 9.27 9.54 -18.13
N VAL A 305 9.20 8.58 -17.21
CA VAL A 305 8.85 7.20 -17.54
C VAL A 305 7.42 7.11 -18.07
N ALA A 306 6.48 7.76 -17.41
CA ALA A 306 5.10 7.89 -17.86
C ALA A 306 5.03 8.53 -19.25
N TYR A 307 5.78 9.61 -19.48
CA TYR A 307 5.88 10.26 -20.78
C TYR A 307 6.46 9.36 -21.87
N GLU A 308 7.48 8.54 -21.55
CA GLU A 308 8.08 7.60 -22.50
C GLU A 308 7.12 6.45 -22.86
N LEU A 309 6.29 5.99 -21.92
CA LEU A 309 5.31 4.93 -22.15
C LEU A 309 4.05 5.43 -22.88
N TYR A 310 3.62 6.66 -22.62
CA TYR A 310 2.31 7.18 -23.04
C TYR A 310 2.41 8.44 -23.89
N ARG A 311 3.50 8.59 -24.64
CA ARG A 311 3.78 9.79 -25.46
C ARG A 311 2.64 10.17 -26.41
N ASP A 312 1.90 9.17 -26.87
CA ASP A 312 0.83 9.32 -27.85
C ASP A 312 -0.57 9.42 -27.22
N GLU A 313 -0.70 9.20 -25.90
CA GLU A 313 -1.95 9.41 -25.18
C GLU A 313 -2.03 10.85 -24.64
N VAL A 314 -3.18 11.50 -24.81
CA VAL A 314 -3.42 12.86 -24.32
C VAL A 314 -3.73 12.88 -22.82
N LEU A 315 -3.91 11.71 -22.21
CA LEU A 315 -4.35 11.56 -20.83
C LEU A 315 -3.23 11.86 -19.83
N PRO A 316 -3.55 12.51 -18.69
CA PRO A 316 -2.61 12.64 -17.60
C PRO A 316 -2.32 11.26 -17.00
N VAL A 317 -1.04 10.88 -16.95
CA VAL A 317 -0.59 9.66 -16.28
C VAL A 317 -0.29 9.98 -14.82
N TYR A 318 -0.99 9.29 -13.93
CA TYR A 318 -0.77 9.34 -12.50
C TYR A 318 0.13 8.18 -12.06
N HIS A 319 0.67 8.29 -10.85
CA HIS A 319 1.47 7.23 -10.27
C HIS A 319 1.26 7.11 -8.77
N SER A 320 1.47 5.90 -8.26
CA SER A 320 1.57 5.57 -6.84
C SER A 320 2.88 4.84 -6.57
N MET A 321 3.36 4.94 -5.33
CA MET A 321 4.59 4.30 -4.91
C MET A 321 4.37 3.33 -3.76
N TYR A 322 5.14 2.25 -3.78
CA TYR A 322 5.15 1.24 -2.71
C TYR A 322 6.58 0.86 -2.36
N LEU A 323 6.81 0.53 -1.09
CA LEU A 323 8.09 0.06 -0.57
C LEU A 323 7.95 -1.35 -0.01
N VAL A 324 8.33 -2.38 -0.77
CA VAL A 324 8.07 -3.79 -0.40
C VAL A 324 9.37 -4.48 0.04
N GLU A 325 9.32 -5.42 0.98
CA GLU A 325 10.46 -6.30 1.28
C GLU A 325 10.30 -7.64 0.54
N THR A 326 11.34 -8.12 -0.15
CA THR A 326 11.33 -9.47 -0.77
C THR A 326 11.44 -10.58 0.28
N PRO A 327 11.10 -11.84 -0.08
CA PRO A 327 11.41 -13.00 0.77
C PRO A 327 12.90 -13.08 1.14
N GLN A 328 13.80 -12.63 0.24
CA GLN A 328 15.24 -12.55 0.47
C GLN A 328 15.67 -11.31 1.28
N ARG A 329 14.71 -10.53 1.80
CA ARG A 329 14.90 -9.36 2.68
C ARG A 329 15.53 -8.15 2.01
N ASP A 330 15.38 -8.07 0.68
CA ASP A 330 15.79 -6.89 -0.08
C ASP A 330 14.63 -5.90 -0.18
N PRO A 331 14.85 -4.60 0.09
CA PRO A 331 13.84 -3.58 -0.11
C PRO A 331 13.67 -3.26 -1.61
N LEU A 332 12.42 -3.20 -2.06
CA LEU A 332 12.01 -2.83 -3.41
C LEU A 332 11.19 -1.54 -3.38
N LEU A 333 11.41 -0.69 -4.38
CA LEU A 333 10.52 0.41 -4.74
C LEU A 333 9.68 -0.01 -5.93
N VAL A 334 8.36 0.00 -5.78
CA VAL A 334 7.41 -0.29 -6.85
C VAL A 334 6.73 1.01 -7.27
N LEU A 335 6.84 1.35 -8.55
CA LEU A 335 6.11 2.45 -9.18
C LEU A 335 4.93 1.85 -9.95
N HIS A 336 3.73 2.28 -9.63
CA HIS A 336 2.50 1.89 -10.32
C HIS A 336 1.97 3.09 -11.08
N TYR A 337 1.74 2.93 -12.38
CA TYR A 337 1.23 3.97 -13.27
C TYR A 337 -0.21 3.67 -13.65
N PHE A 338 -1.06 4.70 -13.65
CA PHE A 338 -2.47 4.58 -14.01
C PHE A 338 -2.98 5.86 -14.69
N VAL A 339 -4.02 5.72 -15.51
CA VAL A 339 -4.66 6.80 -16.25
C VAL A 339 -6.15 6.86 -15.88
N PRO A 340 -6.78 8.05 -15.92
CA PRO A 340 -8.22 8.15 -15.72
C PRO A 340 -8.94 7.45 -16.89
N ILE A 341 -10.07 6.81 -16.60
CA ILE A 341 -10.98 6.26 -17.60
C ILE A 341 -11.93 7.40 -17.96
N GLU A 342 -11.80 7.94 -19.18
CA GLU A 342 -12.77 8.90 -19.70
C GLU A 342 -14.10 8.18 -19.92
N TYR A 343 -15.15 8.66 -19.26
CA TYR A 343 -16.52 8.34 -19.60
C TYR A 343 -17.04 9.48 -20.48
N ASP A 344 -17.52 9.15 -21.67
CA ASP A 344 -18.23 10.10 -22.56
C ASP A 344 -19.66 10.40 -22.03
N ASP A 345 -19.93 10.13 -20.76
CA ASP A 345 -21.25 10.27 -20.17
C ASP A 345 -21.47 11.75 -19.78
N GLU A 346 -21.92 12.54 -20.77
CA GLU A 346 -22.24 13.97 -20.64
C GLU A 346 -23.43 14.28 -19.70
N ASP A 347 -24.05 13.27 -19.09
CA ASP A 347 -25.39 13.38 -18.48
C ASP A 347 -25.44 13.33 -16.93
N ASP A 348 -24.32 13.11 -16.23
CA ASP A 348 -24.31 13.04 -14.76
C ASP A 348 -23.64 14.30 -14.12
N ASP A 349 -24.47 15.32 -13.89
CA ASP A 349 -24.14 16.54 -13.12
C ASP A 349 -23.98 16.29 -11.59
N ASP A 350 -24.10 15.04 -11.15
CA ASP A 350 -24.17 14.69 -9.73
C ASP A 350 -22.79 14.27 -9.18
N GLU A 351 -22.24 15.17 -8.35
CA GLU A 351 -21.26 14.97 -7.26
C GLU A 351 -19.94 14.26 -7.60
N GLU A 352 -18.82 14.99 -7.45
CA GLU A 352 -17.40 14.55 -7.34
C GLU A 352 -17.14 13.02 -7.29
N GLU A 353 -17.50 12.29 -8.33
CA GLU A 353 -17.18 10.87 -8.41
C GLU A 353 -15.67 10.80 -8.57
N GLU A 354 -15.03 10.19 -7.57
CA GLU A 354 -13.60 9.93 -7.58
C GLU A 354 -13.28 9.15 -8.85
N GLY A 355 -12.68 9.83 -9.84
CA GLY A 355 -12.59 9.34 -11.21
C GLY A 355 -12.07 7.91 -11.28
N LYS A 356 -12.66 7.08 -12.12
CA LYS A 356 -12.22 5.69 -12.26
C LYS A 356 -10.84 5.68 -12.95
N TYR A 357 -9.93 4.84 -12.48
CA TYR A 357 -8.57 4.74 -13.00
C TYR A 357 -8.28 3.34 -13.53
N ARG A 358 -7.44 3.26 -14.57
CA ARG A 358 -6.93 2.02 -15.16
C ARG A 358 -5.41 1.94 -15.02
N SER A 359 -4.89 0.81 -14.56
CA SER A 359 -3.47 0.50 -14.53
C SER A 359 -2.91 0.46 -15.93
N VAL A 360 -1.74 1.07 -16.11
CA VAL A 360 -1.04 1.09 -17.39
C VAL A 360 0.41 0.60 -17.27
N GLY A 361 0.98 0.51 -16.07
CA GLY A 361 2.24 -0.21 -15.93
C GLY A 361 2.75 -0.30 -14.51
N PHE A 362 3.77 -1.14 -14.34
CA PHE A 362 4.54 -1.22 -13.11
C PHE A 362 6.03 -1.22 -13.43
N HIS A 363 6.81 -0.53 -12.60
CA HIS A 363 8.25 -0.70 -12.54
C HIS A 363 8.68 -1.07 -11.14
N VAL A 364 9.59 -2.01 -11.06
CA VAL A 364 10.13 -2.51 -9.80
C VAL A 364 11.61 -2.23 -9.77
N TYR A 365 12.05 -1.55 -8.73
CA TYR A 365 13.44 -1.22 -8.51
C TYR A 365 13.91 -1.86 -7.22
N LYS A 366 15.09 -2.48 -7.24
CA LYS A 366 15.76 -2.86 -6.01
C LYS A 366 16.45 -1.64 -5.43
N LEU A 367 16.23 -1.39 -4.13
CA LEU A 367 16.91 -0.34 -3.40
C LEU A 367 18.20 -0.91 -2.82
N CYS A 368 19.32 -0.41 -3.31
CA CYS A 368 20.65 -0.73 -2.77
C CYS A 368 21.18 0.48 -2.01
N PHE A 369 21.59 0.29 -0.76
CA PHE A 369 22.22 1.34 0.02
C PHE A 369 23.75 1.21 -0.02
N ASP A 370 24.34 1.52 -1.18
CA ASP A 370 25.81 1.54 -1.31
C ASP A 370 26.36 2.95 -1.08
N ARG A 371 27.42 3.07 -0.29
CA ARG A 371 28.15 4.33 -0.03
C ARG A 371 27.26 5.51 0.39
N GLN A 372 26.24 5.26 1.20
CA GLN A 372 25.29 6.28 1.61
C GLN A 372 24.47 6.88 0.46
N LYS A 373 24.26 6.14 -0.64
CA LYS A 373 23.43 6.56 -1.76
C LYS A 373 22.42 5.46 -2.05
N VAL A 374 21.17 5.87 -2.23
CA VAL A 374 20.13 4.96 -2.72
C VAL A 374 20.33 4.79 -4.23
N VAL A 375 20.64 3.56 -4.65
CA VAL A 375 20.68 3.15 -6.06
C VAL A 375 19.43 2.33 -6.33
N ALA A 376 18.72 2.70 -7.39
CA ALA A 376 17.55 1.98 -7.89
C ALA A 376 17.96 1.24 -9.17
N GLU A 377 17.89 -0.09 -9.16
CA GLU A 377 18.18 -0.94 -10.32
C GLU A 377 16.89 -1.64 -10.74
N GLU A 378 16.56 -1.64 -12.03
CA GLU A 378 15.40 -2.38 -12.55
C GLU A 378 15.54 -3.85 -12.13
N PHE A 379 14.55 -4.34 -11.40
CA PHE A 379 14.63 -5.62 -10.71
C PHE A 379 13.56 -6.56 -11.23
N PHE A 380 14.02 -7.70 -11.74
CA PHE A 380 13.16 -8.84 -11.99
C PHE A 380 12.99 -9.61 -10.69
N LEU A 381 11.75 -9.98 -10.41
CA LEU A 381 11.36 -10.69 -9.20
C LEU A 381 11.82 -12.15 -9.18
N ASP A 382 12.36 -12.66 -10.29
CA ASP A 382 12.78 -14.05 -10.47
C ASP A 382 11.67 -15.03 -10.06
N ASP A 383 11.84 -15.76 -8.97
CA ASP A 383 10.87 -16.73 -8.46
C ASP A 383 9.88 -16.14 -7.44
N THR A 384 9.65 -14.82 -7.51
CA THR A 384 8.73 -14.11 -6.64
C THR A 384 7.61 -13.42 -7.43
N ALA A 385 6.51 -13.16 -6.74
CA ALA A 385 5.39 -12.37 -7.21
C ALA A 385 5.10 -11.25 -6.22
N LEU A 386 4.68 -10.09 -6.74
CA LEU A 386 4.21 -8.98 -5.94
C LEU A 386 2.69 -9.01 -5.89
N LEU A 387 2.14 -8.78 -4.72
CA LEU A 387 0.71 -8.57 -4.52
C LEU A 387 0.54 -7.16 -3.97
N VAL A 388 -0.16 -6.32 -4.71
CA VAL A 388 -0.29 -4.89 -4.47
C VAL A 388 -1.76 -4.54 -4.33
N ASP A 389 -2.10 -3.77 -3.32
CA ASP A 389 -3.38 -3.09 -3.22
C ASP A 389 -3.17 -1.64 -2.76
N VAL A 390 -4.25 -0.88 -2.63
CA VAL A 390 -4.21 0.54 -2.22
C VAL A 390 -3.53 0.73 -0.85
N ALA A 391 -3.76 -0.21 0.06
CA ALA A 391 -3.43 -0.15 1.48
C ALA A 391 -2.23 -1.03 1.87
N SER A 392 -2.00 -2.13 1.16
CA SER A 392 -1.11 -3.21 1.52
C SER A 392 -0.35 -3.74 0.31
N PHE A 393 0.84 -4.25 0.58
CA PHE A 393 1.64 -4.91 -0.43
C PHE A 393 2.47 -6.01 0.21
N VAL A 394 2.72 -7.06 -0.55
CA VAL A 394 3.55 -8.17 -0.09
C VAL A 394 4.27 -8.79 -1.28
N CYS A 395 5.52 -9.19 -1.05
CA CYS A 395 6.28 -9.98 -2.00
C CYS A 395 6.37 -11.42 -1.48
N VAL A 396 6.04 -12.38 -2.33
CA VAL A 396 5.98 -13.80 -1.95
C VAL A 396 6.77 -14.66 -2.93
N SER A 397 7.32 -15.77 -2.46
CA SER A 397 7.87 -16.78 -3.37
C SER A 397 6.75 -17.53 -4.07
N VAL A 398 6.85 -17.69 -5.39
CA VAL A 398 5.88 -18.49 -6.15
C VAL A 398 5.99 -19.98 -5.84
N ARG A 399 7.11 -20.42 -5.25
CA ARG A 399 7.29 -21.80 -4.79
C ARG A 399 6.36 -22.16 -3.64
N ASP A 400 6.10 -21.18 -2.77
CA ASP A 400 5.20 -21.34 -1.62
C ASP A 400 3.73 -21.31 -2.06
N PHE A 401 3.45 -20.78 -3.25
CA PHE A 401 2.10 -20.50 -3.73
C PHE A 401 1.92 -20.95 -5.18
N PRO A 402 1.70 -22.27 -5.39
CA PRO A 402 1.55 -22.86 -6.72
C PRO A 402 0.43 -22.20 -7.52
N GLY A 403 0.78 -21.58 -8.64
CA GLY A 403 -0.18 -20.91 -9.53
C GLY A 403 -0.06 -19.38 -9.56
N LEU A 404 0.72 -18.79 -8.64
CA LEU A 404 1.29 -17.47 -8.91
C LEU A 404 2.35 -17.59 -10.01
N MET A 405 2.42 -16.59 -10.89
CA MET A 405 3.43 -16.51 -11.93
C MET A 405 4.66 -15.74 -11.41
N PRO A 406 5.88 -16.23 -11.67
CA PRO A 406 7.10 -15.49 -11.39
C PRO A 406 7.13 -14.18 -12.18
N ASN A 407 7.77 -13.14 -11.66
CA ASN A 407 7.86 -11.84 -12.33
C ASN A 407 6.50 -11.17 -12.58
N SER A 408 5.48 -11.48 -11.78
CA SER A 408 4.17 -10.87 -11.91
C SER A 408 3.81 -10.00 -10.71
N VAL A 409 3.13 -8.89 -11.00
CA VAL A 409 2.48 -8.01 -10.04
C VAL A 409 0.98 -8.25 -10.11
N TYR A 410 0.43 -8.92 -9.11
CA TYR A 410 -1.01 -9.04 -8.89
C TYR A 410 -1.49 -7.77 -8.20
N PHE A 411 -2.50 -7.12 -8.75
CA PHE A 411 -2.99 -5.86 -8.22
C PHE A 411 -4.49 -5.88 -7.96
N PHE A 412 -4.89 -5.19 -6.90
CA PHE A 412 -6.27 -4.88 -6.58
C PHE A 412 -6.39 -3.36 -6.37
N GLY A 413 -6.97 -2.69 -7.36
CA GLY A 413 -7.32 -1.28 -7.29
C GLY A 413 -8.79 -1.07 -6.98
N ARG A 414 -9.20 0.19 -6.82
CA ARG A 414 -10.62 0.55 -6.61
C ARG A 414 -11.51 0.30 -7.83
N HIS A 415 -10.94 0.07 -9.01
CA HIS A 415 -11.71 -0.11 -10.25
C HIS A 415 -11.24 -1.30 -11.08
N GLU A 416 -10.26 -2.06 -10.61
CA GLU A 416 -9.64 -3.13 -11.39
C GLU A 416 -8.99 -4.19 -10.51
N ILE A 417 -9.01 -5.42 -11.01
CA ILE A 417 -8.22 -6.53 -10.49
C ILE A 417 -7.52 -7.17 -11.68
N GLY A 418 -6.25 -7.50 -11.51
CA GLY A 418 -5.51 -8.17 -12.56
C GLY A 418 -4.15 -8.62 -12.10
N PHE A 419 -3.35 -9.04 -13.07
CA PHE A 419 -1.91 -9.10 -12.88
C PHE A 419 -1.19 -8.50 -14.09
N TYR A 420 0.01 -8.02 -13.82
CA TYR A 420 0.95 -7.44 -14.77
C TYR A 420 2.23 -8.25 -14.77
N ASN A 421 2.66 -8.74 -15.93
CA ASN A 421 3.93 -9.47 -16.04
C ASN A 421 5.07 -8.49 -16.38
N LEU A 422 6.10 -8.46 -15.54
CA LEU A 422 7.22 -7.53 -15.65
C LEU A 422 8.13 -7.82 -16.85
N LEU A 423 8.16 -9.06 -17.35
CA LEU A 423 9.04 -9.47 -18.44
C LEU A 423 8.51 -9.03 -19.81
N ASP A 424 7.23 -9.28 -20.06
CA ASP A 424 6.57 -8.96 -21.34
C ASP A 424 5.76 -7.67 -21.29
N ARG A 425 5.62 -7.07 -20.09
CA ARG A 425 4.86 -5.84 -19.83
C ARG A 425 3.38 -5.97 -20.19
N ALA A 426 2.82 -7.18 -20.12
CA ALA A 426 1.43 -7.46 -20.46
C ALA A 426 0.51 -7.44 -19.23
N PHE A 427 -0.71 -6.93 -19.44
CA PHE A 427 -1.80 -7.00 -18.47
C PHE A 427 -2.72 -8.19 -18.73
N THR A 428 -3.17 -8.82 -17.65
CA THR A 428 -4.34 -9.71 -17.65
C THR A 428 -5.32 -9.21 -16.61
N HIS A 429 -6.45 -8.67 -17.05
CA HIS A 429 -7.51 -8.19 -16.18
C HIS A 429 -8.51 -9.30 -15.86
N PHE A 430 -8.93 -9.39 -14.61
CA PHE A 430 -10.05 -10.22 -14.20
C PHE A 430 -11.34 -9.41 -14.32
N TYR A 431 -11.97 -9.45 -15.50
CA TYR A 431 -13.25 -8.80 -15.72
C TYR A 431 -14.39 -9.55 -15.00
N GLN A 432 -14.62 -9.21 -13.74
CA GLN A 432 -15.93 -9.38 -13.08
C GLN A 432 -16.53 -8.00 -12.84
N PRO A 433 -17.87 -7.86 -12.73
CA PRO A 433 -18.50 -6.58 -12.46
C PRO A 433 -18.08 -6.10 -11.06
N PHE A 434 -17.00 -5.31 -11.06
CA PHE A 434 -16.28 -4.86 -9.87
C PHE A 434 -17.15 -3.93 -9.02
N GLU A 435 -18.05 -3.18 -9.66
CA GLU A 435 -19.03 -2.30 -9.02
C GLU A 435 -19.92 -3.07 -8.04
N MET A 436 -20.35 -4.30 -8.37
CA MET A 436 -21.16 -5.13 -7.46
C MET A 436 -20.38 -5.60 -6.21
N LEU A 437 -19.06 -5.72 -6.29
CA LEU A 437 -18.23 -6.16 -5.17
C LEU A 437 -17.98 -5.01 -4.19
N MET A 438 -17.85 -3.78 -4.67
CA MET A 438 -17.50 -2.63 -3.84
C MET A 438 -18.64 -2.18 -2.91
N GLU A 439 -19.89 -2.23 -3.37
CA GLU A 439 -21.06 -1.92 -2.52
C GLU A 439 -21.16 -2.82 -1.28
N GLU A 440 -20.63 -4.04 -1.38
CA GLU A 440 -20.67 -5.03 -0.32
C GLU A 440 -19.45 -4.99 0.60
N ILE A 441 -18.40 -4.23 0.26
CA ILE A 441 -17.15 -4.21 1.03
C ILE A 441 -17.22 -3.12 2.10
N SER A 442 -17.23 -3.53 3.37
CA SER A 442 -17.32 -2.61 4.52
C SER A 442 -15.96 -2.16 5.07
N GLY A 443 -14.84 -2.55 4.45
CA GLY A 443 -13.49 -2.28 4.96
C GLY A 443 -12.40 -2.39 3.90
N GLN A 444 -11.16 -2.06 4.26
CA GLN A 444 -10.07 -2.10 3.29
C GLN A 444 -9.67 -3.54 2.93
N PRO A 445 -9.48 -3.85 1.63
CA PRO A 445 -8.83 -5.06 1.17
C PRO A 445 -7.46 -5.23 1.84
N MET A 446 -7.07 -6.47 2.14
CA MET A 446 -5.72 -6.76 2.61
C MET A 446 -5.25 -8.12 2.14
N TRP A 447 -3.98 -8.21 1.73
CA TRP A 447 -3.36 -9.49 1.42
C TRP A 447 -3.03 -10.26 2.70
N VAL A 448 -3.59 -11.46 2.80
CA VAL A 448 -3.31 -12.41 3.88
C VAL A 448 -2.40 -13.48 3.31
N SER A 449 -1.19 -13.58 3.86
CA SER A 449 -0.27 -14.68 3.58
C SER A 449 0.14 -15.35 4.88
N ARG A 450 0.50 -16.63 4.82
CA ARG A 450 1.01 -17.35 5.98
C ARG A 450 2.34 -16.68 6.40
N PRO A 451 2.55 -16.36 7.68
CA PRO A 451 3.86 -15.89 8.11
C PRO A 451 4.91 -16.96 7.81
N GLN A 452 5.98 -16.54 7.13
CA GLN A 452 7.19 -17.36 7.00
C GLN A 452 7.78 -17.52 8.40
N LEU A 453 7.61 -18.71 8.99
CA LEU A 453 8.22 -19.08 10.27
C LEU A 453 9.73 -19.26 10.14
#